data_AF-C6DZ11-F1
#
_entry.id   AF-C6DZ11-F1
#
_cell.length_a   1.000
_cell.length_b   1.000
_cell.length_c   1.000
_cell.angle_alpha   90.00
_cell.angle_beta   90.00
_cell.angle_gamma   90.00
#
_symmetry.space_group_name_H-M   'P 1'
#
loop_
_entity.id
_entity.type
_entity.pdbx_description
1 polymer ?
#
loop_
_entity_poly.entity_id
_entity_poly.type
_entity_poly.pdbx_seq_one_letter_code
_entity_poly.pdbx_strand_id
1 'polypeptide(L)'
;MFVSKLSHPELITKSAGVTVTYNKEMFDYLLSLIPTPDFYSELHERYAASFADSLKGDPEKIKACEADRQLIDQNLSILFGLAKVVTAKDPSVLESFGLNRPAEKTAASAAVLERPKDFRVSFDKKGHPQVSLSKIMGAKGYEVWACDADPGLEENWRLVEWSTKCQSIPITGLDRTQLNWLRIRGKRGDTVGPWSNPISLYP
;
A
#
# COMPACT_ATOMS: atom_id res chain seq x y z
N MET A 1 0.69 -9.79 -19.67
CA MET A 1 0.30 -11.11 -20.22
C MET A 1 1.37 -11.50 -21.23
N PHE A 2 2.21 -12.49 -20.93
CA PHE A 2 3.26 -12.92 -21.87
C PHE A 2 2.62 -13.82 -22.95
N VAL A 3 2.92 -13.56 -24.23
CA VAL A 3 2.39 -14.27 -25.41
C VAL A 3 2.96 -15.70 -25.54
N SER A 4 3.71 -16.16 -24.55
CA SER A 4 4.57 -17.37 -24.57
C SER A 4 3.82 -18.71 -24.60
N LYS A 5 2.54 -18.75 -24.98
CA LYS A 5 1.71 -19.97 -25.04
C LYS A 5 0.82 -20.07 -26.28
N LEU A 6 0.91 -19.17 -27.27
CA LEU A 6 0.12 -19.27 -28.49
C LEU A 6 0.74 -20.27 -29.47
N SER A 7 -0.11 -21.06 -30.14
CA SER A 7 0.31 -21.84 -31.30
C SER A 7 0.63 -20.92 -32.49
N HIS A 8 1.39 -21.42 -33.47
CA HIS A 8 1.76 -20.64 -34.65
C HIS A 8 0.54 -20.06 -35.40
N PRO A 9 -0.54 -20.83 -35.68
CA PRO A 9 -1.73 -20.28 -36.33
C PRO A 9 -2.42 -19.19 -35.50
N GLU A 10 -2.52 -19.35 -34.18
CA GLU A 10 -3.11 -18.35 -33.30
C GLU A 10 -2.30 -17.06 -33.26
N LEU A 11 -0.96 -17.18 -33.27
CA LEU A 11 -0.07 -16.03 -33.30
C LEU A 11 -0.20 -15.24 -34.61
N ILE A 12 -0.31 -15.92 -35.75
CA ILE A 12 -0.56 -15.30 -37.05
C ILE A 12 -1.88 -14.51 -37.02
N THR A 13 -2.97 -15.14 -36.59
CA THR A 13 -4.28 -14.48 -36.53
C THR A 13 -4.28 -13.27 -35.59
N LYS A 14 -3.68 -13.39 -34.39
CA LYS A 14 -3.64 -12.29 -33.43
C LYS A 14 -2.73 -11.14 -33.87
N SER A 15 -1.56 -11.45 -34.42
CA SER A 15 -0.63 -10.42 -34.92
C SER A 15 -1.21 -9.67 -36.12
N ALA A 16 -1.92 -10.34 -37.03
CA ALA A 16 -2.62 -9.70 -38.15
C ALA A 16 -3.66 -8.67 -37.67
N GLY A 17 -4.45 -9.02 -36.64
CA GLY A 17 -5.40 -8.07 -36.04
C GLY A 17 -4.72 -6.84 -35.43
N VAL A 18 -3.55 -7.02 -34.80
CA VAL A 18 -2.76 -5.90 -34.27
C VAL A 18 -2.22 -5.02 -35.40
N THR A 19 -1.79 -5.57 -36.53
CA THR A 19 -1.28 -4.78 -37.67
C THR A 19 -2.35 -3.83 -38.25
N VAL A 20 -3.63 -4.19 -38.19
CA VAL A 20 -4.73 -3.34 -38.64
C VAL A 20 -4.95 -2.15 -37.69
N THR A 21 -4.86 -2.38 -36.38
CA THR A 21 -5.18 -1.36 -35.36
C THR A 21 -3.96 -0.53 -34.93
N TYR A 22 -2.77 -1.13 -34.91
CA TYR A 22 -1.52 -0.50 -34.48
C TYR A 22 -0.84 0.21 -35.66
N ASN A 23 -1.47 1.28 -36.10
CA ASN A 23 -0.96 2.18 -37.13
C ASN A 23 -0.27 3.41 -36.50
N LYS A 24 0.20 4.35 -37.34
CA LYS A 24 0.89 5.56 -36.86
C LYS A 24 0.02 6.41 -35.93
N GLU A 25 -1.26 6.60 -36.24
CA GLU A 25 -2.16 7.39 -35.41
C GLU A 25 -2.34 6.76 -34.03
N MET A 26 -2.52 5.44 -33.97
CA MET A 26 -2.61 4.71 -32.71
C MET A 26 -1.29 4.76 -31.93
N PHE A 27 -0.14 4.69 -32.61
CA PHE A 27 1.16 4.85 -31.99
C PHE A 27 1.33 6.24 -31.36
N ASP A 28 1.05 7.29 -32.13
CA ASP A 28 1.15 8.68 -31.68
C ASP A 28 0.16 8.94 -30.53
N TYR A 29 -1.05 8.38 -30.60
CA TYR A 29 -2.03 8.43 -29.51
C TYR A 29 -1.50 7.75 -28.24
N LEU A 30 -0.96 6.53 -28.33
CA LEU A 30 -0.39 5.84 -27.18
C LEU A 30 0.78 6.62 -26.56
N LEU A 31 1.63 7.24 -27.38
CA LEU A 31 2.70 8.11 -26.89
C LEU A 31 2.16 9.35 -26.17
N SER A 32 1.05 9.93 -26.66
CA SER A 32 0.41 11.10 -26.02
C SER A 32 -0.16 10.81 -24.62
N LEU A 33 -0.43 9.54 -24.30
CA LEU A 33 -0.93 9.12 -22.98
C LEU A 33 0.20 8.96 -21.94
N ILE A 34 1.46 8.99 -22.38
CA ILE A 34 2.63 8.86 -21.50
C ILE A 34 3.03 10.26 -21.05
N PRO A 35 3.21 10.51 -19.73
CA PRO A 35 3.65 11.82 -19.27
C PRO A 35 5.02 12.17 -19.85
N THR A 36 5.16 13.42 -20.32
CA THR A 36 6.47 13.93 -20.73
C THR A 36 7.35 14.18 -19.50
N PRO A 37 8.69 14.18 -19.65
CA PRO A 37 9.60 14.49 -18.54
C PRO A 37 9.33 15.85 -17.91
N ASP A 38 9.06 16.87 -18.72
CA ASP A 38 8.78 18.24 -18.25
C ASP A 38 7.48 18.28 -17.44
N PHE A 39 6.39 17.70 -17.98
CA PHE A 39 5.11 17.61 -17.27
C PHE A 39 5.25 16.89 -15.92
N TYR A 40 5.97 15.77 -15.90
CA TYR A 40 6.16 15.00 -14.66
C TYR A 40 6.99 15.77 -13.64
N SER A 41 8.03 16.49 -14.09
CA SER A 41 8.88 17.30 -13.22
C SER A 41 8.11 18.46 -12.60
N GLU A 42 7.34 19.19 -13.40
CA GLU A 42 6.47 20.28 -12.92
C GLU A 42 5.42 19.77 -11.92
N LEU A 43 4.78 18.64 -12.22
CA LEU A 43 3.81 18.01 -11.33
C LEU A 43 4.46 17.59 -10.01
N HIS A 44 5.68 17.04 -10.05
CA HIS A 44 6.44 16.65 -8.86
C HIS A 44 6.75 17.85 -7.98
N GLU A 45 7.29 18.93 -8.55
CA GLU A 45 7.63 20.14 -7.82
C GLU A 45 6.39 20.78 -7.19
N ARG A 46 5.28 20.83 -7.94
CA ARG A 46 4.00 21.36 -7.43
C ARG A 46 3.48 20.54 -6.26
N TYR A 47 3.49 19.21 -6.37
CA TYR A 47 3.07 18.31 -5.29
C TYR A 47 3.97 18.45 -4.05
N ALA A 48 5.30 18.48 -4.25
CA ALA A 48 6.25 18.63 -3.15
C ALA A 48 6.06 19.95 -2.39
N ALA A 49 5.78 21.04 -3.11
CA ALA A 49 5.49 22.34 -2.51
C ALA A 49 4.14 22.36 -1.78
N SER A 50 3.08 21.78 -2.37
CA SER A 50 1.73 21.78 -1.79
C SER A 50 1.61 20.89 -0.55
N PHE A 51 2.44 19.84 -0.45
CA PHE A 51 2.47 18.96 0.72
C PHE A 51 2.84 19.69 2.02
N ALA A 52 3.86 20.56 2.00
CA ALA A 52 4.26 21.30 3.20
C ALA A 52 3.14 22.24 3.72
N ASP A 53 2.33 22.73 2.79
CA ASP A 53 1.25 23.67 3.05
C ASP A 53 -0.05 22.98 3.48
N SER A 54 -0.32 21.77 3.01
CA SER A 54 -1.48 20.97 3.44
C SER A 54 -1.36 20.52 4.90
N LEU A 55 -0.14 20.33 5.41
CA LEU A 55 0.13 20.00 6.81
C LEU A 55 -0.31 21.07 7.80
N LYS A 56 -0.58 22.30 7.35
CA LYS A 56 -1.06 23.41 8.18
C LYS A 56 -2.58 23.36 8.42
N GLY A 57 -3.31 22.42 7.82
CA GLY A 57 -4.72 22.16 8.12
C GLY A 57 -5.73 22.97 7.30
N ASP A 58 -5.28 23.70 6.27
CA ASP A 58 -6.18 24.43 5.36
C ASP A 58 -6.94 23.45 4.43
N PRO A 59 -8.27 23.36 4.49
CA PRO A 59 -9.05 22.40 3.71
C PRO A 59 -8.89 22.51 2.19
N GLU A 60 -8.74 23.73 1.66
CA GLU A 60 -8.57 23.92 0.22
C GLU A 60 -7.18 23.45 -0.24
N LYS A 61 -6.15 23.70 0.58
CA LYS A 61 -4.79 23.23 0.31
C LYS A 61 -4.65 21.72 0.46
N ILE A 62 -5.35 21.11 1.42
CA ILE A 62 -5.44 19.64 1.54
C ILE A 62 -6.07 19.05 0.28
N LYS A 63 -7.20 19.61 -0.17
CA LYS A 63 -7.87 19.14 -1.38
C LYS A 63 -6.99 19.27 -2.63
N ALA A 64 -6.29 20.39 -2.79
CA ALA A 64 -5.36 20.60 -3.91
C ALA A 64 -4.19 19.61 -3.86
N CYS A 65 -3.59 19.41 -2.68
CA CYS A 65 -2.50 18.44 -2.47
C CYS A 65 -2.95 17.00 -2.79
N GLU A 66 -4.17 16.62 -2.42
CA GLU A 66 -4.72 15.28 -2.71
C GLU A 66 -4.99 15.09 -4.20
N ALA A 67 -5.45 16.11 -4.92
CA ALA A 67 -5.61 16.06 -6.38
C ALA A 67 -4.26 15.87 -7.09
N ASP A 68 -3.23 16.59 -6.64
CA ASP A 68 -1.86 16.43 -7.16
C ASP A 68 -1.29 15.04 -6.84
N ARG A 69 -1.54 14.52 -5.63
CA ARG A 69 -1.18 13.16 -5.23
C ARG A 69 -1.77 12.12 -6.18
N GLN A 70 -3.06 12.22 -6.49
CA GLN A 70 -3.73 11.29 -7.41
C GLN A 70 -3.12 11.33 -8.81
N LEU A 71 -2.79 12.51 -9.32
CA LEU A 71 -2.10 12.67 -10.60
C LEU A 71 -0.69 12.08 -10.57
N ILE A 72 0.08 12.29 -9.50
CA ILE A 72 1.41 11.68 -9.33
C ILE A 72 1.30 10.15 -9.32
N ASP A 73 0.36 9.59 -8.54
CA ASP A 73 0.16 8.14 -8.41
C ASP A 73 -0.23 7.50 -9.76
N GLN A 74 -1.10 8.16 -10.53
CA GLN A 74 -1.48 7.71 -11.87
C GLN A 74 -0.28 7.70 -12.83
N ASN A 75 0.48 8.80 -12.89
CA ASN A 75 1.63 8.92 -13.80
C ASN A 75 2.79 7.99 -13.42
N LEU A 76 3.06 7.82 -12.13
CA LEU A 76 3.99 6.81 -11.62
C LEU A 76 3.60 5.40 -12.05
N SER A 77 2.32 5.07 -11.97
CA SER A 77 1.81 3.75 -12.37
C SER A 77 2.02 3.48 -13.86
N ILE A 78 1.80 4.48 -14.72
CA ILE A 78 2.06 4.39 -16.16
C ILE A 78 3.55 4.19 -16.43
N LEU A 79 4.41 5.07 -15.88
CA LEU A 79 5.86 5.02 -16.11
C LEU A 79 6.48 3.70 -15.62
N PHE A 80 6.13 3.24 -14.43
CA PHE A 80 6.62 1.96 -13.90
C PHE A 80 6.04 0.76 -14.64
N GLY A 81 4.79 0.83 -15.10
CA GLY A 81 4.18 -0.19 -15.93
C GLY A 81 4.94 -0.35 -17.26
N LEU A 82 5.23 0.77 -17.92
CA LEU A 82 6.03 0.79 -19.15
C LEU A 82 7.43 0.24 -18.92
N ALA A 83 8.15 0.72 -17.91
CA ALA A 83 9.48 0.23 -17.55
C ALA A 83 9.50 -1.30 -17.43
N LYS A 84 8.52 -1.88 -16.71
CA LYS A 84 8.39 -3.34 -16.57
C LYS A 84 8.17 -4.07 -17.89
N VAL A 85 7.36 -3.52 -18.80
CA VAL A 85 7.08 -4.15 -20.10
C VAL A 85 8.31 -4.09 -21.00
N VAL A 86 8.99 -2.94 -21.08
CA VAL A 86 10.15 -2.76 -21.95
C VAL A 86 11.41 -3.46 -21.43
N THR A 87 11.45 -3.81 -20.14
CA THR A 87 12.52 -4.63 -19.54
C THR A 87 12.73 -5.96 -20.26
N ALA A 88 11.68 -6.51 -20.87
CA ALA A 88 11.79 -7.73 -21.69
C ALA A 88 12.69 -7.54 -22.93
N LYS A 89 12.89 -6.29 -23.38
CA LYS A 89 13.77 -5.91 -24.48
C LYS A 89 15.08 -5.28 -24.00
N ASP A 90 15.01 -4.42 -22.98
CA ASP A 90 16.16 -3.74 -22.40
C ASP A 90 16.08 -3.75 -20.86
N PRO A 91 16.82 -4.65 -20.19
CA PRO A 91 16.82 -4.75 -18.74
C PRO A 91 17.33 -3.51 -18.00
N SER A 92 18.14 -2.65 -18.64
CA SER A 92 18.74 -1.47 -18.02
C SER A 92 17.72 -0.37 -17.71
N VAL A 93 16.56 -0.39 -18.39
CA VAL A 93 15.46 0.55 -18.13
C VAL A 93 14.95 0.39 -16.70
N LEU A 94 14.83 -0.85 -16.20
CA LEU A 94 14.35 -1.08 -14.83
C LEU A 94 15.36 -0.59 -13.77
N GLU A 95 16.66 -0.61 -14.08
CA GLU A 95 17.74 -0.04 -13.25
C GLU A 95 17.63 1.48 -13.16
N SER A 96 17.43 2.12 -14.31
CA SER A 96 17.35 3.58 -14.43
C SER A 96 16.17 4.16 -13.63
N PHE A 97 15.07 3.42 -13.52
CA PHE A 97 13.92 3.77 -12.68
C PHE A 97 14.08 3.38 -11.19
N GLY A 98 15.24 2.85 -10.78
CA GLY A 98 15.49 2.42 -9.40
C GLY A 98 14.68 1.20 -8.95
N LEU A 99 14.00 0.53 -9.88
CA LEU A 99 13.11 -0.60 -9.64
C LEU A 99 13.84 -1.94 -9.59
N ASN A 100 15.13 -1.99 -9.97
CA ASN A 100 16.00 -3.16 -9.88
C ASN A 100 16.67 -3.34 -8.52
N ARG A 101 16.33 -2.52 -7.52
CA ARG A 101 16.61 -2.93 -6.14
C ARG A 101 15.74 -4.15 -5.88
N PRO A 102 16.30 -5.35 -5.63
CA PRO A 102 15.50 -6.38 -5.00
C PRO A 102 15.00 -5.77 -3.70
N ALA A 103 13.71 -5.41 -3.64
CA ALA A 103 13.02 -5.41 -2.36
C ALA A 103 13.37 -6.77 -1.77
N GLU A 104 14.11 -6.81 -0.65
CA GLU A 104 14.53 -8.04 -0.01
C GLU A 104 13.38 -9.04 -0.11
N LYS A 105 13.52 -9.99 -1.05
CA LYS A 105 12.48 -10.98 -1.33
C LYS A 105 12.57 -11.96 -0.19
N THR A 106 12.03 -11.60 0.97
CA THR A 106 11.31 -12.60 1.73
C THR A 106 10.10 -12.91 0.88
N ALA A 107 10.18 -13.99 0.13
CA ALA A 107 9.04 -14.61 -0.52
C ALA A 107 7.99 -14.88 0.57
N ALA A 108 7.10 -13.92 0.80
CA ALA A 108 5.82 -14.24 1.38
C ALA A 108 5.11 -15.03 0.28
N SER A 109 5.17 -16.35 0.39
CA SER A 109 4.23 -17.23 -0.27
C SER A 109 2.80 -16.70 -0.05
N ALA A 110 1.83 -17.23 -0.79
CA ALA A 110 0.42 -17.10 -0.47
C ALA A 110 0.06 -17.72 0.91
N ALA A 111 0.93 -17.58 1.91
CA ALA A 111 0.68 -17.86 3.30
C ALA A 111 -0.59 -17.11 3.70
N VAL A 112 -1.56 -17.92 4.14
CA VAL A 112 -2.71 -17.48 4.90
C VAL A 112 -2.18 -16.66 6.07
N LEU A 113 -2.74 -15.48 6.29
CA LEU A 113 -2.37 -14.66 7.43
C LEU A 113 -2.78 -15.41 8.70
N GLU A 114 -1.81 -15.84 9.49
CA GLU A 114 -2.07 -16.55 10.74
C GLU A 114 -2.65 -15.61 11.80
N ARG A 115 -3.31 -16.20 12.79
CA ARG A 115 -3.71 -15.50 14.00
C ARG A 115 -2.48 -14.91 14.70
N PRO A 116 -2.52 -13.65 15.17
CA PRO A 116 -1.45 -13.07 15.97
C PRO A 116 -1.07 -13.94 17.16
N LYS A 117 0.24 -14.12 17.36
CA LYS A 117 0.85 -14.83 18.50
C LYS A 117 1.60 -13.83 19.36
N ASP A 118 1.70 -14.12 20.66
CA ASP A 118 2.43 -13.30 21.64
C ASP A 118 1.97 -11.83 21.71
N PHE A 119 0.67 -11.60 21.47
CA PHE A 119 0.08 -10.27 21.56
C PHE A 119 0.06 -9.80 23.01
N ARG A 120 0.76 -8.68 23.27
CA ARG A 120 0.95 -8.13 24.62
C ARG A 120 0.91 -6.60 24.61
N VAL A 121 0.48 -6.03 25.74
CA VAL A 121 0.62 -4.60 26.04
C VAL A 121 1.87 -4.39 26.89
N SER A 122 2.59 -3.31 26.60
CA SER A 122 3.67 -2.76 27.42
C SER A 122 3.51 -1.24 27.50
N PHE A 123 4.30 -0.57 28.32
CA PHE A 123 4.30 0.88 28.43
C PHE A 123 5.66 1.44 28.04
N ASP A 124 5.67 2.59 27.36
CA ASP A 124 6.90 3.30 27.06
C ASP A 124 7.44 4.03 28.31
N LYS A 125 8.60 4.67 28.17
CA LYS A 125 9.23 5.43 29.28
C LYS A 125 8.39 6.60 29.78
N LYS A 126 7.39 7.05 29.03
CA LYS A 126 6.46 8.13 29.37
C LYS A 126 5.14 7.61 29.92
N GLY A 127 4.98 6.28 30.06
CA GLY A 127 3.75 5.65 30.53
C GLY A 127 2.67 5.51 29.46
N HIS A 128 2.98 5.69 28.18
CA HIS A 128 2.01 5.48 27.10
C HIS A 128 1.91 4.00 26.72
N PRO A 129 0.69 3.46 26.53
CA PRO A 129 0.52 2.07 26.14
C PRO A 129 1.06 1.82 24.74
N GLN A 130 1.72 0.69 24.58
CA GLN A 130 2.21 0.16 23.31
C GLN A 130 1.89 -1.32 23.22
N VAL A 131 1.65 -1.82 22.01
CA VAL A 131 1.43 -3.25 21.79
C VAL A 131 2.51 -3.86 20.92
N SER A 132 2.73 -5.15 21.13
CA SER A 132 3.68 -5.95 20.35
C SER A 132 3.10 -7.33 20.09
N LEU A 133 3.52 -7.94 18.98
CA LEU A 133 3.16 -9.30 18.59
C LEU A 133 4.31 -9.95 17.81
N SER A 134 4.30 -11.28 17.74
CA SER A 134 5.16 -12.01 16.82
C SER A 134 4.83 -11.66 15.37
N LYS A 135 5.87 -11.52 14.55
CA LYS A 135 5.72 -11.13 13.14
C LYS A 135 4.88 -12.16 12.39
N ILE A 136 3.72 -11.73 11.88
CA ILE A 136 2.88 -12.55 11.00
C ILE A 136 3.52 -12.60 9.61
N MET A 137 3.91 -13.80 9.17
CA MET A 137 4.52 -13.98 7.87
C MET A 137 3.57 -13.57 6.75
N GLY A 138 4.05 -12.70 5.86
CA GLY A 138 3.27 -12.18 4.75
C GLY A 138 2.28 -11.07 5.08
N ALA A 139 2.15 -10.63 6.34
CA ALA A 139 1.44 -9.38 6.65
C ALA A 139 2.23 -8.15 6.15
N LYS A 140 1.52 -7.13 5.66
CA LYS A 140 2.09 -5.83 5.26
C LYS A 140 1.81 -4.73 6.28
N GLY A 141 0.89 -4.96 7.19
CA GLY A 141 0.70 -4.19 8.40
C GLY A 141 -0.33 -4.83 9.32
N TYR A 142 -0.65 -4.12 10.39
CA TYR A 142 -1.45 -4.60 11.51
C TYR A 142 -2.48 -3.55 11.90
N GLU A 143 -3.73 -3.98 12.03
CA GLU A 143 -4.82 -3.15 12.57
C GLU A 143 -4.99 -3.47 14.05
N VAL A 144 -4.85 -2.46 14.90
CA VAL A 144 -5.17 -2.55 16.33
C VAL A 144 -6.51 -1.90 16.57
N TRP A 145 -7.40 -2.64 17.20
CA TRP A 145 -8.74 -2.18 17.53
C TRP A 145 -8.95 -2.21 19.04
N ALA A 146 -9.77 -1.30 19.54
CA ALA A 146 -10.11 -1.24 20.94
C ALA A 146 -11.62 -1.03 21.16
N CYS A 147 -12.11 -1.48 22.29
CA CYS A 147 -13.44 -1.15 22.81
C CYS A 147 -13.38 -0.89 24.32
N ASP A 148 -14.25 -0.03 24.81
CA ASP A 148 -14.46 0.31 26.23
C ASP A 148 -15.77 -0.30 26.77
N ALA A 149 -16.55 -0.96 25.91
CA ALA A 149 -17.75 -1.70 26.23
C ALA A 149 -17.55 -3.22 26.08
N ASP A 150 -18.65 -3.97 25.92
CA ASP A 150 -18.62 -5.44 25.78
C ASP A 150 -17.79 -5.87 24.56
N PRO A 151 -16.66 -6.60 24.76
CA PRO A 151 -15.82 -7.08 23.67
C PRO A 151 -16.46 -8.19 22.83
N GLY A 152 -17.58 -8.77 23.28
CA GLY A 152 -18.36 -9.76 22.54
C GLY A 152 -19.19 -9.17 21.39
N LEU A 153 -19.44 -7.86 21.40
CA LEU A 153 -20.20 -7.16 20.37
C LEU A 153 -19.26 -6.49 19.36
N GLU A 154 -19.37 -6.86 18.09
CA GLU A 154 -18.46 -6.39 17.03
C GLU A 154 -18.54 -4.88 16.81
N GLU A 155 -19.72 -4.28 16.99
CA GLU A 155 -19.98 -2.84 16.82
C GLU A 155 -19.27 -1.95 17.84
N ASN A 156 -18.86 -2.49 18.99
CA ASN A 156 -18.15 -1.75 20.02
C ASN A 156 -16.67 -1.54 19.66
N TRP A 157 -16.15 -2.31 18.71
CA TRP A 157 -14.75 -2.24 18.32
C TRP A 157 -14.53 -1.10 17.33
N ARG A 158 -13.52 -0.27 17.61
CA ARG A 158 -13.04 0.77 16.69
C ARG A 158 -11.55 0.61 16.42
N LEU A 159 -11.11 0.97 15.21
CA LEU A 159 -9.69 1.06 14.88
C LEU A 159 -9.05 2.16 15.73
N VAL A 160 -7.97 1.83 16.42
CA VAL A 160 -7.17 2.80 17.20
C VAL A 160 -5.79 3.03 16.60
N GLU A 161 -5.24 2.07 15.84
CA GLU A 161 -3.94 2.24 15.20
C GLU A 161 -3.77 1.31 13.99
N TRP A 162 -3.10 1.81 12.95
CA TRP A 162 -2.55 1.01 11.85
C TRP A 162 -1.03 1.12 11.84
N SER A 163 -0.33 -0.02 11.84
CA SER A 163 1.14 -0.03 11.86
C SER A 163 1.73 -1.02 10.87
N THR A 164 2.84 -0.64 10.24
CA THR A 164 3.68 -1.55 9.44
C THR A 164 4.68 -2.33 10.31
N LYS A 165 4.79 -1.98 11.60
CA LYS A 165 5.66 -2.63 12.58
C LYS A 165 4.86 -3.60 13.46
N CYS A 166 5.50 -4.64 13.96
CA CYS A 166 4.91 -5.60 14.91
C CYS A 166 5.43 -5.43 16.35
N GLN A 167 6.26 -4.43 16.61
CA GLN A 167 6.82 -4.17 17.93
C GLN A 167 6.64 -2.70 18.26
N SER A 168 6.39 -2.40 19.54
CA SER A 168 6.25 -1.03 20.06
C SER A 168 5.25 -0.18 19.27
N ILE A 169 4.11 -0.76 18.90
CA ILE A 169 3.03 -0.05 18.20
C ILE A 169 2.36 0.88 19.23
N PRO A 170 2.45 2.21 19.08
CA PRO A 170 1.85 3.13 20.04
C PRO A 170 0.34 3.08 19.98
N ILE A 171 -0.33 3.06 21.14
CA ILE A 171 -1.78 3.15 21.20
C ILE A 171 -2.17 4.51 21.75
N THR A 172 -2.96 5.25 20.97
CA THR A 172 -3.45 6.58 21.32
C THR A 172 -4.97 6.60 21.33
N GLY A 173 -5.57 7.62 21.95
CA GLY A 173 -7.03 7.80 21.93
C GLY A 173 -7.83 6.80 22.78
N LEU A 174 -7.20 6.14 23.75
CA LEU A 174 -7.91 5.36 24.77
C LEU A 174 -8.26 6.23 25.97
N ASP A 175 -9.49 6.10 26.47
CA ASP A 175 -9.83 6.57 27.81
C ASP A 175 -9.21 5.64 28.84
N ARG A 176 -8.08 6.06 29.41
CA ARG A 176 -7.32 5.33 30.43
C ARG A 176 -7.96 5.35 31.82
N THR A 177 -9.15 5.94 31.99
CA THR A 177 -9.89 5.89 33.25
C THR A 177 -10.82 4.68 33.34
N GLN A 178 -10.99 3.94 32.24
CA GLN A 178 -11.89 2.79 32.13
C GLN A 178 -11.19 1.54 31.62
N LEU A 179 -11.83 0.39 31.81
CA LEU A 179 -11.34 -0.87 31.24
C LEU A 179 -11.45 -0.81 29.71
N ASN A 180 -10.33 -1.02 29.03
CA ASN A 180 -10.30 -1.15 27.58
C ASN A 180 -9.98 -2.59 27.19
N TRP A 181 -10.54 -3.06 26.09
CA TRP A 181 -10.14 -4.30 25.43
C TRP A 181 -9.40 -3.96 24.14
N LEU A 182 -8.37 -4.73 23.84
CA LEU A 182 -7.57 -4.58 22.63
C LEU A 182 -7.57 -5.89 21.86
N ARG A 183 -7.64 -5.80 20.53
CA ARG A 183 -7.39 -6.92 19.61
C ARG A 183 -6.58 -6.42 18.42
N ILE A 184 -5.85 -7.33 17.80
CA ILE A 184 -5.02 -7.01 16.64
C ILE A 184 -5.20 -8.07 15.54
N ARG A 185 -4.99 -7.70 14.27
CA ARG A 185 -4.86 -8.66 13.16
C ARG A 185 -3.84 -8.20 12.14
N GLY A 186 -3.28 -9.14 11.39
CA GLY A 186 -2.46 -8.83 10.21
C GLY A 186 -3.32 -8.54 8.98
N LYS A 187 -2.82 -7.68 8.08
CA LYS A 187 -3.46 -7.37 6.80
C LYS A 187 -2.44 -7.30 5.66
N ARG A 188 -2.85 -7.68 4.46
CA ARG A 188 -2.10 -7.60 3.21
C ARG A 188 -3.05 -7.25 2.07
N GLY A 189 -3.04 -5.98 1.63
CA GLY A 189 -4.01 -5.49 0.64
C GLY A 189 -5.44 -5.70 1.15
N ASP A 190 -6.28 -6.37 0.34
CA ASP A 190 -7.65 -6.73 0.71
C ASP A 190 -7.75 -8.01 1.57
N THR A 191 -6.65 -8.74 1.77
CA THR A 191 -6.63 -9.92 2.64
C THR A 191 -6.49 -9.51 4.10
N VAL A 192 -7.48 -9.87 4.93
CA VAL A 192 -7.46 -9.71 6.39
C VAL A 192 -7.22 -11.05 7.07
N GLY A 193 -6.32 -11.06 8.06
CA GLY A 193 -6.10 -12.23 8.93
C GLY A 193 -7.12 -12.29 10.07
N PRO A 194 -7.18 -13.41 10.80
CA PRO A 194 -8.05 -13.53 11.96
C PRO A 194 -7.58 -12.63 13.11
N TRP A 195 -8.52 -12.21 13.96
CA TRP A 195 -8.24 -11.46 15.18
C TRP A 195 -7.43 -12.28 16.19
N SER A 196 -6.57 -11.59 16.95
CA SER A 196 -6.03 -12.12 18.20
C SER A 196 -7.15 -12.42 19.20
N ASN A 197 -6.81 -13.15 20.26
CA ASN A 197 -7.65 -13.09 21.45
C ASN A 197 -7.63 -11.65 22.00
N PRO A 198 -8.77 -11.11 22.46
CA PRO A 198 -8.80 -9.83 23.14
C PRO A 198 -7.93 -9.86 24.39
N ILE A 199 -7.25 -8.76 24.67
CA ILE A 199 -6.55 -8.54 25.94
C ILE A 199 -7.16 -7.33 26.64
N SER A 200 -7.35 -7.45 27.95
CA SER A 200 -7.81 -6.34 28.77
C SER A 200 -6.66 -5.40 29.13
N LEU A 201 -6.97 -4.12 29.17
CA LEU A 201 -6.10 -3.04 29.59
C LEU A 201 -6.85 -2.28 30.67
N TYR A 202 -6.46 -2.55 31.91
CA TYR A 202 -7.00 -1.85 33.08
C TYR A 202 -6.53 -0.38 33.10
N PRO A 203 -7.31 0.50 33.77
CA PRO A 203 -6.98 1.90 33.96
C PRO A 203 -5.51 2.14 34.37
#